data_AF-A0A8T3RYQ3-F1
#
_entry.id   AF-A0A8T3RYQ3-F1
#
_cell.length_a   1.000
_cell.length_b   1.000
_cell.length_c   1.000
_cell.angle_alpha   90.00
_cell.angle_beta   90.00
_cell.angle_gamma   90.00
#
_symmetry.space_group_name_H-M   'P 1'
#
loop_
_entity.id
_entity.type
_entity.pdbx_description
1 polymer ?
#
loop_
_entity_poly.entity_id
_entity_poly.type
_entity_poly.pdbx_seq_one_letter_code
_entity_poly.pdbx_strand_id
1 'polypeptide(L)'
;MPPAIAPSPPMPLAVRLWFVVAFTLLALTGLLLGRIVEFIDFSERAPFSLLGIFMMIELAAVLFGITVALQRKRIAYRFAIAIAFLPVPVLAGLPPVLLDFPPTAANGWYLLMVPIGTLLTVGLLIGLLRSSARAWFNEA
;
A
#
# COMPACT_ATOMS: atom_id res chain seq x y z
N MET A 1 -18.75 13.54 39.66
CA MET A 1 -17.56 13.72 38.82
C MET A 1 -17.65 12.77 37.65
N PRO A 2 -17.71 13.24 36.40
CA PRO A 2 -17.56 12.34 35.25
C PRO A 2 -16.18 11.67 35.30
N PRO A 3 -16.06 10.39 34.93
CA PRO A 3 -14.78 9.69 34.92
C PRO A 3 -13.81 10.41 33.97
N ALA A 4 -12.60 10.67 34.44
CA ALA A 4 -11.53 11.19 33.60
C ALA A 4 -11.32 10.22 32.43
N ILE A 5 -11.56 10.69 31.21
CA ILE A 5 -11.31 9.93 29.99
C ILE A 5 -9.81 9.68 29.98
N ALA A 6 -9.39 8.44 30.24
CA ALA A 6 -7.98 8.07 30.14
C ALA A 6 -7.51 8.41 28.70
N PRO A 7 -6.38 9.11 28.53
CA PRO A 7 -5.91 9.49 27.22
C PRO A 7 -5.71 8.22 26.39
N SER A 8 -6.34 8.15 25.22
CA SER A 8 -6.15 7.02 24.32
C SER A 8 -4.65 6.86 24.02
N PRO A 9 -4.12 5.63 24.07
CA PRO A 9 -2.69 5.41 23.86
C PRO A 9 -2.26 6.00 22.51
N PRO A 10 -1.13 6.73 22.45
CA PRO A 10 -0.70 7.37 21.23
C PRO A 10 -0.44 6.32 20.15
N MET A 11 -0.95 6.57 18.94
CA MET A 11 -0.78 5.66 17.81
C MET A 11 0.72 5.34 17.60
N PRO A 12 1.12 4.05 17.59
CA PRO A 12 2.52 3.66 17.40
C PRO A 12 3.08 4.23 16.10
N LEU A 13 4.36 4.61 16.10
CA LEU A 13 5.03 5.17 14.92
C LEU A 13 4.93 4.25 13.72
N ALA A 14 5.04 2.93 13.90
CA ALA A 14 4.89 1.95 12.82
C ALA A 14 3.52 2.01 12.14
N VAL A 15 2.44 2.22 12.91
CA VAL A 15 1.08 2.35 12.37
C VAL A 15 0.93 3.67 11.61
N ARG A 16 1.52 4.76 12.12
CA ARG A 16 1.54 6.05 11.41
C ARG A 16 2.31 5.95 10.09
N LEU A 17 3.49 5.33 10.12
CA LEU A 17 4.31 5.10 8.93
C LEU A 17 3.54 4.25 7.90
N TRP A 18 2.83 3.23 8.38
CA TRP A 18 1.98 2.42 7.53
C TRP A 18 0.86 3.22 6.88
N PHE A 19 0.18 4.10 7.62
CA PHE A 19 -0.84 4.99 7.03
C PHE A 19 -0.24 5.93 5.99
N VAL A 20 0.92 6.53 6.27
CA VAL A 20 1.61 7.39 5.30
C VAL A 20 1.88 6.62 4.02
N VAL A 21 2.46 5.41 4.13
CA VAL A 21 2.72 4.56 2.96
C VAL A 21 1.43 4.18 2.25
N ALA A 22 0.39 3.75 2.96
CA ALA A 22 -0.88 3.36 2.35
C ALA A 22 -1.55 4.52 1.60
N PHE A 23 -1.53 5.73 2.16
CA PHE A 23 -2.04 6.92 1.48
C PHE A 23 -1.16 7.33 0.30
N THR A 24 0.17 7.18 0.39
CA THR A 24 1.07 7.42 -0.74
C THR A 24 0.78 6.46 -1.90
N LEU A 25 0.62 5.16 -1.61
CA LEU A 25 0.25 4.16 -2.63
C LEU A 25 -1.11 4.52 -3.24
N LEU A 26 -2.11 4.86 -2.41
CA LEU A 26 -3.43 5.27 -2.89
C LEU A 26 -3.36 6.50 -3.81
N ALA A 27 -2.57 7.51 -3.44
CA ALA A 27 -2.41 8.73 -4.23
C ALA A 27 -1.71 8.46 -5.57
N LEU A 28 -0.66 7.63 -5.57
CA LEU A 28 0.04 7.23 -6.79
C LEU A 28 -0.88 6.44 -7.72
N THR A 29 -1.58 5.45 -7.19
CA THR A 29 -2.51 4.61 -7.96
C THR A 29 -3.70 5.41 -8.47
N GLY A 30 -4.22 6.35 -7.68
CA GLY A 30 -5.25 7.30 -8.10
C GLY A 30 -4.77 8.27 -9.19
N LEU A 31 -3.54 8.77 -9.10
CA LEU A 31 -2.93 9.65 -10.11
C LEU A 31 -2.73 8.91 -11.45
N LEU A 32 -2.34 7.64 -11.38
CA LEU A 32 -2.13 6.80 -12.54
C LEU A 32 -3.43 6.19 -13.11
N LEU A 33 -4.59 6.44 -12.49
CA LEU A 33 -5.86 5.82 -12.85
C LEU A 33 -6.25 6.03 -14.32
N GLY A 34 -6.04 7.24 -14.86
CA GLY A 34 -6.30 7.51 -16.28
C GLY A 34 -5.48 6.59 -17.20
N ARG A 35 -4.19 6.41 -16.91
CA ARG A 35 -3.31 5.51 -17.68
C ARG A 35 -3.66 4.04 -17.49
N ILE A 36 -4.12 3.67 -16.30
CA ILE A 36 -4.58 2.30 -16.02
C ILE A 36 -5.81 1.97 -16.87
N VAL A 37 -6.77 2.89 -16.96
CA VAL A 37 -7.97 2.70 -17.80
C VAL A 37 -7.58 2.63 -19.28
N GLU A 38 -6.76 3.55 -19.77
CA GLU A 38 -6.25 3.53 -21.15
C GLU A 38 -5.55 2.21 -21.49
N PHE A 39 -4.72 1.68 -20.59
CA PHE A 39 -4.03 0.40 -20.78
C PHE A 39 -4.99 -0.80 -20.83
N ILE A 40 -6.05 -0.78 -20.02
CA ILE A 40 -7.08 -1.83 -20.00
C ILE A 40 -7.93 -1.75 -21.28
N ASP A 41 -8.33 -0.56 -21.71
CA ASP A 41 -9.14 -0.35 -22.92
C ASP A 41 -8.36 -0.68 -24.20
N PHE A 42 -7.04 -0.48 -24.24
CA PHE A 42 -6.19 -0.93 -25.36
C PHE A 42 -6.20 -2.47 -25.54
N SER A 43 -6.64 -3.20 -24.51
CA SER A 43 -6.71 -4.65 -24.45
C SER A 43 -8.08 -5.20 -24.85
N GLU A 44 -8.83 -4.57 -25.76
CA GLU A 44 -10.09 -5.14 -26.30
C GLU A 44 -9.92 -6.55 -26.92
N ARG A 45 -8.68 -6.98 -27.22
CA ARG A 45 -8.38 -8.33 -27.72
C ARG A 45 -8.03 -9.37 -26.64
N ALA A 46 -7.85 -8.97 -25.39
CA ALA A 46 -7.66 -9.89 -24.27
C ALA A 46 -8.66 -9.55 -23.16
N PRO A 47 -9.69 -10.40 -22.91
CA PRO A 47 -10.77 -10.12 -21.96
C PRO A 47 -10.31 -9.91 -20.51
N PHE A 48 -9.04 -10.24 -20.19
CA PHE A 48 -8.44 -10.04 -18.88
C PHE A 48 -6.96 -9.62 -19.04
N SER A 49 -6.57 -8.48 -18.46
CA SER A 49 -5.18 -8.07 -18.32
C SER A 49 -4.68 -8.43 -16.91
N LEU A 50 -3.59 -9.22 -16.81
CA LEU A 50 -3.00 -9.58 -15.52
C LEU A 50 -2.59 -8.33 -14.72
N LEU A 51 -2.11 -7.29 -15.41
CA LEU A 51 -1.81 -5.99 -14.81
C LEU A 51 -3.08 -5.34 -14.27
N GLY A 52 -4.17 -5.32 -15.06
CA GLY A 52 -5.46 -4.77 -14.62
C GLY A 52 -6.02 -5.49 -13.38
N ILE A 53 -5.93 -6.83 -13.33
CA ILE A 53 -6.32 -7.61 -12.13
C ILE A 53 -5.46 -7.22 -10.93
N PHE A 54 -4.15 -7.14 -11.11
CA PHE A 54 -3.24 -6.69 -10.06
C PHE A 54 -3.61 -5.29 -9.53
N MET A 55 -3.87 -4.33 -10.43
CA MET A 55 -4.27 -2.96 -10.06
C MET A 55 -5.59 -2.92 -9.27
N MET A 56 -6.58 -3.70 -9.70
CA MET A 56 -7.86 -3.77 -8.99
C MET A 56 -7.70 -4.38 -7.59
N ILE A 57 -6.90 -5.44 -7.47
CA ILE A 57 -6.61 -6.07 -6.17
C ILE A 57 -5.84 -5.10 -5.27
N GLU A 58 -4.84 -4.40 -5.82
CA GLU A 58 -4.04 -3.43 -5.09
C GLU A 58 -4.90 -2.28 -4.55
N LEU A 59 -5.68 -1.63 -5.44
CA LEU A 59 -6.56 -0.53 -5.06
C LEU A 59 -7.59 -0.98 -4.01
N ALA A 60 -8.21 -2.15 -4.21
CA ALA A 60 -9.14 -2.73 -3.25
C ALA A 60 -8.45 -3.02 -1.91
N ALA A 61 -7.25 -3.61 -1.93
CA ALA A 61 -6.49 -3.91 -0.72
C ALA A 61 -6.14 -2.64 0.05
N VAL A 62 -5.66 -1.59 -0.62
CA VAL A 62 -5.28 -0.32 0.02
C VAL A 62 -6.51 0.39 0.59
N LEU A 63 -7.59 0.55 -0.19
CA LEU A 63 -8.82 1.18 0.27
C LEU A 63 -9.46 0.43 1.44
N PHE A 64 -9.64 -0.89 1.27
CA PHE A 64 -10.22 -1.73 2.31
C PHE A 64 -9.33 -1.74 3.54
N GLY A 65 -8.02 -1.91 3.36
CA GLY A 65 -7.00 -1.90 4.41
C GLY A 65 -7.02 -0.64 5.26
N ILE A 66 -7.02 0.54 4.62
CA ILE A 66 -7.11 1.84 5.31
C ILE A 66 -8.43 1.91 6.09
N THR A 67 -9.54 1.51 5.47
CA THR A 67 -10.86 1.56 6.10
C THR A 67 -10.94 0.66 7.34
N VAL A 68 -10.51 -0.60 7.24
CA VAL A 68 -10.53 -1.52 8.39
C VAL A 68 -9.54 -1.11 9.48
N ALA A 69 -8.41 -0.49 9.11
CA ALA A 69 -7.43 0.04 10.05
C ALA A 69 -7.99 1.25 10.82
N LEU A 70 -8.68 2.17 10.14
CA LEU A 70 -9.37 3.30 10.77
C LEU A 70 -10.51 2.81 11.69
N GLN A 71 -11.23 1.77 11.28
CA GLN A 71 -12.25 1.12 12.11
C GLN A 71 -11.67 0.23 13.23
N ARG A 72 -10.34 0.15 13.37
CA ARG A 72 -9.60 -0.68 14.33
C ARG A 72 -10.10 -2.13 14.38
N LYS A 73 -10.51 -2.71 13.23
CA LYS A 73 -10.99 -4.09 13.17
C LYS A 73 -9.83 -5.06 13.38
N ARG A 74 -10.08 -6.18 14.05
CA ARG A 74 -9.08 -7.25 14.27
C ARG A 74 -8.41 -7.75 12.98
N ILE A 75 -9.13 -7.71 11.85
CA ILE A 75 -8.58 -8.13 10.55
C ILE A 75 -7.58 -7.13 9.96
N ALA A 76 -7.60 -5.88 10.42
CA ALA A 76 -6.75 -4.80 9.92
C ALA A 76 -5.27 -5.10 10.09
N TYR A 77 -4.87 -5.80 11.15
CA TYR A 77 -3.48 -6.23 11.31
C TYR A 77 -3.01 -7.14 10.17
N ARG A 78 -3.84 -8.10 9.75
CA ARG A 78 -3.52 -9.02 8.65
C ARG A 78 -3.44 -8.27 7.31
N PHE A 79 -4.36 -7.33 7.10
CA PHE A 79 -4.32 -6.46 5.92
C PHE A 79 -3.10 -5.53 5.93
N ALA A 80 -2.72 -4.98 7.07
CA ALA A 80 -1.57 -4.11 7.18
C ALA A 80 -0.27 -4.83 6.80
N ILE A 81 -0.12 -6.09 7.23
CA ILE A 81 0.98 -6.95 6.80
C ILE A 81 0.93 -7.20 5.29
N ALA A 82 -0.24 -7.56 4.74
CA ALA A 82 -0.37 -7.80 3.30
C ALA A 82 0.00 -6.56 2.48
N ILE A 83 -0.47 -5.38 2.89
CA ILE A 83 -0.21 -4.09 2.24
C ILE A 83 1.25 -3.67 2.39
N ALA A 84 1.96 -4.09 3.44
CA ALA A 84 3.38 -3.82 3.60
C ALA A 84 4.24 -4.45 2.49
N PHE A 85 3.74 -5.43 1.75
CA PHE A 85 4.44 -6.00 0.58
C PHE A 85 4.21 -5.24 -0.73
N LEU A 86 3.21 -4.35 -0.78
CA LEU A 86 2.87 -3.58 -2.00
C LEU A 86 3.88 -2.50 -2.41
N PRO A 87 4.67 -1.85 -1.52
CA PRO A 87 5.58 -0.78 -1.94
C PRO A 87 6.53 -1.17 -3.08
N VAL A 88 7.06 -2.40 -3.08
CA VAL A 88 7.96 -2.88 -4.14
C VAL A 88 7.25 -2.95 -5.50
N PRO A 89 6.20 -3.76 -5.70
CA PRO A 89 5.56 -3.87 -7.00
C PRO A 89 4.90 -2.56 -7.46
N VAL A 90 4.40 -1.73 -6.53
CA VAL A 90 3.72 -0.48 -6.86
C VAL A 90 4.71 0.62 -7.26
N LEU A 91 5.77 0.86 -6.47
CA LEU A 91 6.73 1.93 -6.75
C LEU A 91 7.70 1.55 -7.87
N ALA A 92 8.18 0.30 -7.90
CA ALA A 92 9.13 -0.14 -8.89
C ALA A 92 8.46 -0.58 -10.19
N GLY A 93 7.33 -1.29 -10.12
CA GLY A 93 6.71 -1.94 -11.28
C GLY A 93 5.77 -1.05 -12.08
N LEU A 94 4.90 -0.27 -11.41
CA LEU A 94 3.82 0.44 -12.11
C LEU A 94 4.28 1.62 -12.97
N PRO A 95 5.15 2.53 -12.50
CA PRO A 95 5.51 3.69 -13.31
C PRO A 95 6.17 3.33 -14.64
N PRO A 96 7.14 2.38 -14.71
CA PRO A 96 7.74 2.00 -15.99
C PRO A 96 6.75 1.37 -16.98
N VAL A 97 5.79 0.58 -16.49
CA VAL A 97 4.82 -0.14 -17.33
C VAL A 97 3.72 0.79 -17.82
N LEU A 98 3.19 1.66 -16.97
CA LEU A 98 2.07 2.56 -17.32
C LEU A 98 2.51 3.82 -18.09
N LEU A 99 3.79 4.17 -18.02
CA LEU A 99 4.36 5.33 -18.72
C LEU A 99 5.22 4.93 -19.93
N ASP A 100 5.23 3.65 -20.31
CA ASP A 100 6.00 3.11 -21.44
C ASP A 100 7.48 3.53 -21.43
N PHE A 101 8.16 3.32 -20.30
CA PHE A 101 9.56 3.70 -20.17
C PHE A 101 10.44 2.91 -21.16
N PRO A 102 11.36 3.57 -21.87
CA PRO A 102 12.35 2.86 -22.67
C PRO A 102 13.23 1.97 -21.75
N PRO A 103 13.74 0.82 -22.23
CA PRO A 103 14.43 -0.16 -21.38
C PRO A 103 15.59 0.40 -20.54
N THR A 104 16.30 1.39 -21.07
CA THR A 104 17.39 2.08 -20.37
C THR A 104 16.89 2.92 -19.19
N ALA A 105 15.77 3.63 -19.34
CA ALA A 105 15.14 4.39 -18.27
C ALA A 105 14.48 3.48 -17.23
N ALA A 106 13.84 2.40 -17.68
CA ALA A 106 13.25 1.38 -16.80
C ALA A 106 14.32 0.74 -15.89
N ASN A 107 15.47 0.37 -16.43
CA ASN A 107 16.58 -0.19 -15.63
C ASN A 107 17.08 0.80 -14.56
N GLY A 108 17.25 2.08 -14.91
CA GLY A 108 17.60 3.12 -13.94
C GLY A 108 16.55 3.29 -12.85
N TRP A 109 15.26 3.22 -13.23
CA TRP A 109 14.14 3.27 -12.29
C TRP A 109 14.13 2.08 -11.33
N TYR A 110 14.26 0.85 -11.85
CA TYR A 110 14.29 -0.37 -11.03
C TYR A 110 15.46 -0.36 -10.04
N LEU A 111 16.65 0.08 -10.48
CA LEU A 111 17.83 0.18 -9.60
C LEU A 111 17.61 1.11 -8.41
N LEU A 112 16.77 2.14 -8.56
CA LEU A 112 16.45 3.08 -7.48
C LEU A 112 15.25 2.62 -6.65
N MET A 113 14.14 2.28 -7.30
CA MET A 113 12.86 2.04 -6.63
C MET A 113 12.74 0.65 -6.02
N VAL A 114 13.45 -0.36 -6.54
CA VAL A 114 13.45 -1.69 -5.91
C VAL A 114 14.06 -1.62 -4.50
N PRO A 115 15.28 -1.07 -4.30
CA PRO A 115 15.84 -0.93 -2.95
C PRO A 115 14.96 -0.08 -2.02
N ILE A 116 14.43 1.05 -2.50
CA ILE A 116 13.56 1.93 -1.70
C ILE A 116 12.29 1.18 -1.28
N GLY A 117 11.62 0.53 -2.22
CA GLY A 117 10.43 -0.29 -1.95
C GLY A 117 10.74 -1.40 -0.97
N THR A 118 11.87 -2.10 -1.12
CA THR A 118 12.29 -3.18 -0.22
C THR A 118 12.55 -2.64 1.18
N LEU A 119 13.24 -1.51 1.32
CA LEU A 119 13.48 -0.87 2.62
C LEU A 119 12.17 -0.46 3.29
N LEU A 120 11.21 0.08 2.55
CA LEU A 120 9.88 0.40 3.07
C LEU A 120 9.13 -0.85 3.52
N THR A 121 9.12 -1.91 2.70
CA THR A 121 8.49 -3.19 3.06
C THR A 121 9.12 -3.79 4.31
N VAL A 122 10.45 -3.90 4.37
CA VAL A 122 11.16 -4.47 5.52
C VAL A 122 10.94 -3.60 6.77
N GLY A 123 11.05 -2.28 6.65
CA GLY A 123 10.83 -1.35 7.76
C GLY A 123 9.40 -1.43 8.31
N LEU A 124 8.40 -1.51 7.42
CA LEU A 124 7.00 -1.70 7.81
C LEU A 124 6.77 -3.05 8.47
N LEU A 125 7.31 -4.14 7.90
CA LEU A 125 7.14 -5.47 8.49
C LEU A 125 7.78 -5.56 9.88
N ILE A 126 9.02 -5.09 10.04
CA ILE A 126 9.68 -5.05 11.35
C ILE A 126 8.88 -4.19 12.33
N GLY A 127 8.37 -3.03 11.89
CA GLY A 127 7.57 -2.14 12.72
C GLY A 127 6.21 -2.72 13.12
N LEU A 128 5.52 -3.38 12.20
CA LEU A 128 4.19 -3.96 12.40
C LEU A 128 4.25 -5.25 13.22
N LEU A 129 5.30 -6.06 13.07
CA LEU A 129 5.48 -7.29 13.86
C LEU A 129 5.76 -7.02 15.34
N ARG A 130 6.07 -5.78 15.73
CA ARG A 130 6.25 -5.40 17.14
C ARG A 130 4.93 -5.48 17.91
N SER A 131 5.04 -5.87 19.18
CA SER A 131 3.91 -6.03 20.11
C SER A 131 3.07 -4.76 20.23
N SER A 132 3.69 -3.58 20.16
CA SER A 132 3.00 -2.28 20.23
C SER A 132 2.03 -2.05 19.08
N ALA A 133 2.41 -2.43 17.85
CA ALA A 133 1.55 -2.28 16.68
C ALA A 133 0.41 -3.29 16.73
N ARG A 134 0.70 -4.55 17.09
CA ARG A 134 -0.32 -5.59 17.25
C ARG A 134 -1.35 -5.25 18.33
N ALA A 135 -0.92 -4.67 19.46
CA ALA A 135 -1.81 -4.23 20.52
C ALA A 135 -2.79 -3.14 20.04
N TRP A 136 -2.30 -2.15 19.30
CA TRP A 136 -3.12 -1.06 18.78
C TRP A 136 -4.29 -1.53 17.88
N PHE A 137 -4.10 -2.62 17.13
CA PHE A 137 -5.15 -3.22 16.29
C PHE A 137 -6.10 -4.17 17.04
N ASN A 138 -5.78 -4.59 18.26
CA ASN A 138 -6.56 -5.52 19.08
C ASN A 138 -7.36 -4.82 20.21
N GLU A 139 -7.16 -3.53 20.43
CA GLU A 139 -7.79 -2.74 21.50
C GLU A 139 -9.28 -2.36 21.25
N ALA A 140 -9.90 -2.87 20.19
CA ALA A 140 -11.30 -2.58 19.82
C ALA A 140 -12.29 -3.64 20.31
#